data_AF-A0A9P4WJY0-F1
#
_entry.id   AF-A0A9P4WJY0-F1
#
_cell.length_a   1.000
_cell.length_b   1.000
_cell.length_c   1.000
_cell.angle_alpha   90.00
_cell.angle_beta   90.00
_cell.angle_gamma   90.00
#
_symmetry.space_group_name_H-M   'P 1'
#
loop_
_entity.id
_entity.type
_entity.pdbx_description
1 polymer ?
#
loop_
_entity_poly.entity_id
_entity_poly.type
_entity_poly.pdbx_seq_one_letter_code
_entity_poly.pdbx_strand_id
1 'polypeptide(L)'
;MDFDRVSQSLSPGAAIRNPELRLPATCEPPSESNPPKRAVWIVFGATGHIGRSLVRAILAHGDQCTAVGWTHQNTPEQMQEWQDRRCLGLLCDVRVRETVDYVLKKSLEHWGKMDVIVNSTGYGVIGACEDQDDYDLRNQFSTNFLGTLHIIQLSLPYFRQQSAGRYLIFSSTAGSLGVPGLGPYCATKYAVEGLIESMLYEIDAFNIKATLVEPGHVRLDEPDDNIIPSGYPITPGAGPPKPKRYGHFSVKPNPSEPYATLTSPAQHARRMVQWLNDRQPVSAVKSAELVWQLGHCSYPPLRLILGSYAVDSIRDRLRSITEEIEDWKHLSFPVTAVDDDATSEKGRAASPLPSDLSSLVQHHWSVTAGVPSRLTQDFSTTNAALLHPDPASVPPLSKNGVHTTTSSSQDLELSAELNQWIDAFVQGGGRAGTGAVSMFNLLAFRPGMKGEYLKYGAAFAKSIGSRHGGNAKIVGNVTAVNGQGVRGSEKGGDGWDEIALAHYPSIAHFRDMLSSEDYQEVNHKHRVGSLRDTCILMTSEIAIEEVLATGRARL
;
A
#
# COMPACT_ATOMS: atom_id res chain seq x y z
N MET A 1 -8.92 -9.80 24.11
CA MET A 1 -7.45 -9.95 24.13
C MET A 1 -6.94 -9.02 25.21
N ASP A 2 -6.20 -9.55 26.19
CA ASP A 2 -5.63 -8.78 27.32
C ASP A 2 -4.76 -7.63 26.82
N PHE A 3 -5.15 -6.40 27.12
CA PHE A 3 -4.46 -5.16 26.71
C PHE A 3 -3.21 -4.85 27.56
N ASP A 4 -2.94 -5.63 28.61
CA ASP A 4 -1.92 -5.29 29.61
C ASP A 4 -0.52 -5.88 29.37
N ARG A 5 -0.29 -6.72 28.35
CA ARG A 5 1.01 -7.40 28.16
C ARG A 5 1.99 -6.77 27.16
N VAL A 6 1.61 -5.77 26.35
CA VAL A 6 2.47 -5.26 25.24
C VAL A 6 3.17 -3.92 25.52
N SER A 7 2.93 -3.31 26.68
CA SER A 7 3.29 -1.90 26.97
C SER A 7 4.46 -1.70 27.95
N GLN A 8 5.49 -2.56 27.94
CA GLN A 8 6.74 -2.24 28.65
C GLN A 8 7.54 -1.18 27.88
N SER A 9 7.97 -0.10 28.55
CA SER A 9 8.94 0.85 28.01
C SER A 9 10.26 0.12 27.75
N LEU A 10 10.63 -0.02 26.48
CA LEU A 10 11.92 -0.57 26.11
C LEU A 10 12.96 0.54 26.18
N SER A 11 14.12 0.25 26.78
CA SER A 11 15.29 1.10 26.59
C SER A 11 15.80 0.99 25.14
N PRO A 12 16.55 1.97 24.61
CA PRO A 12 17.12 1.88 23.27
C PRO A 12 17.90 0.58 23.03
N GLY A 13 18.74 0.17 24.00
CA GLY A 13 19.48 -1.09 23.90
C GLY A 13 18.61 -2.34 23.89
N ALA A 14 17.44 -2.31 24.56
CA ALA A 14 16.48 -3.41 24.52
C ALA A 14 15.70 -3.45 23.19
N ALA A 15 15.38 -2.29 22.60
CA ALA A 15 14.72 -2.21 21.31
C ALA A 15 15.59 -2.78 20.17
N ILE A 16 16.89 -2.44 20.15
CA ILE A 16 17.87 -2.96 19.17
C ILE A 16 17.89 -4.49 19.13
N ARG A 17 17.85 -5.11 20.32
CA ARG A 17 17.89 -6.57 20.50
C ARG A 17 16.53 -7.25 20.34
N ASN A 18 15.46 -6.51 20.11
CA ASN A 18 14.13 -7.09 20.00
C ASN A 18 13.91 -7.68 18.59
N PRO A 19 13.76 -9.01 18.45
CA PRO A 19 13.56 -9.64 17.15
C PRO A 19 12.20 -9.32 16.51
N GLU A 20 11.21 -8.88 17.29
CA GLU A 20 9.87 -8.51 16.78
C GLU A 20 9.84 -7.10 16.19
N LEU A 21 10.87 -6.27 16.42
CA LEU A 21 11.00 -4.93 15.85
C LEU A 21 11.84 -4.97 14.59
N ARG A 22 11.29 -5.58 13.53
CA ARG A 22 11.94 -5.67 12.22
C ARG A 22 10.98 -5.24 11.13
N LEU A 23 11.50 -4.47 10.17
CA LEU A 23 10.77 -4.20 8.92
C LEU A 23 10.53 -5.51 8.15
N PRO A 24 9.49 -5.58 7.30
CA PRO A 24 9.25 -6.74 6.46
C PRO A 24 10.45 -7.09 5.57
N ALA A 25 10.70 -8.38 5.34
CA ALA A 25 11.80 -8.85 4.49
C ALA A 25 11.75 -8.28 3.06
N THR A 26 10.55 -7.92 2.57
CA THR A 26 10.36 -7.25 1.28
C THR A 26 11.05 -5.90 1.17
N CYS A 27 11.38 -5.26 2.30
CA CYS A 27 12.14 -4.00 2.32
C CYS A 27 13.66 -4.21 2.30
N GLU A 28 14.12 -5.46 2.41
CA GLU A 28 15.52 -5.85 2.62
C GLU A 28 16.18 -5.04 3.76
N PRO A 29 15.70 -5.16 5.01
CA PRO A 29 16.24 -4.41 6.14
C PRO A 29 17.65 -4.86 6.54
N PRO A 30 18.30 -4.09 7.43
CA PRO A 30 19.58 -4.47 8.02
C PRO A 30 19.54 -5.89 8.62
N SER A 31 20.47 -6.73 8.17
CA SER A 31 20.55 -8.15 8.55
C SER A 31 21.98 -8.66 8.36
N GLU A 32 22.26 -9.92 8.70
CA GLU A 32 23.59 -10.52 8.44
C GLU A 32 23.91 -10.56 6.93
N SER A 33 22.90 -10.78 6.09
CA SER A 33 23.02 -10.77 4.63
C SER A 33 23.02 -9.35 4.02
N ASN A 34 22.53 -8.35 4.74
CA ASN A 34 22.57 -6.94 4.37
C ASN A 34 23.09 -6.09 5.55
N PRO A 35 24.39 -6.16 5.87
CA PRO A 35 24.93 -5.47 7.04
C PRO A 35 24.87 -3.95 6.86
N PRO A 36 24.35 -3.20 7.84
CA PRO A 36 24.28 -1.74 7.74
C PRO A 36 25.69 -1.16 7.69
N LYS A 37 25.92 -0.22 6.77
CA LYS A 37 27.17 0.55 6.70
C LYS A 37 26.99 1.85 7.46
N ARG A 38 28.04 2.33 8.12
CA ARG A 38 27.98 3.60 8.85
C ARG A 38 27.46 4.73 7.97
N ALA A 39 26.37 5.36 8.40
CA ALA A 39 25.71 6.46 7.72
C ALA A 39 25.81 7.77 8.52
N VAL A 40 25.74 8.89 7.80
CA VAL A 40 25.66 10.25 8.32
C VAL A 40 24.22 10.74 8.19
N TRP A 41 23.61 11.01 9.34
CA TRP A 41 22.23 11.44 9.48
C TRP A 41 22.15 12.93 9.81
N ILE A 42 21.15 13.63 9.28
CA ILE A 42 20.78 14.99 9.72
C ILE A 42 19.33 14.94 10.21
N VAL A 43 19.11 15.23 11.49
CA VAL A 43 17.78 15.12 12.11
C VAL A 43 17.26 16.51 12.49
N PHE A 44 16.37 17.05 11.66
CA PHE A 44 15.61 18.25 11.98
C PHE A 44 14.53 17.94 13.02
N GLY A 45 14.48 18.69 14.12
CA GLY A 45 13.59 18.42 15.24
C GLY A 45 14.14 17.39 16.23
N ALA A 46 15.47 17.28 16.34
CA ALA A 46 16.17 16.30 17.18
C ALA A 46 15.87 16.43 18.69
N THR A 47 15.47 17.61 19.16
CA THR A 47 15.23 17.88 20.58
C THR A 47 13.83 17.45 21.04
N GLY A 48 12.90 17.22 20.11
CA GLY A 48 11.56 16.68 20.39
C GLY A 48 11.57 15.19 20.72
N HIS A 49 10.48 14.66 21.27
CA HIS A 49 10.43 13.29 21.82
C HIS A 49 10.85 12.18 20.85
N ILE A 50 10.28 12.18 19.63
CA ILE A 50 10.63 11.18 18.61
C ILE A 50 12.03 11.43 18.06
N GLY A 51 12.37 12.69 17.74
CA GLY A 51 13.68 13.08 17.25
C GLY A 51 14.81 12.66 18.19
N ARG A 52 14.64 12.87 19.50
CA ARG A 52 15.60 12.47 20.54
C ARG A 52 15.78 10.96 20.60
N SER A 53 14.66 10.23 20.57
CA SER A 53 14.69 8.77 20.55
C SER A 53 15.43 8.24 19.30
N LEU A 54 15.22 8.88 18.15
CA LEU A 54 15.89 8.54 16.91
C LEU A 54 17.39 8.85 16.94
N VAL A 55 17.80 10.02 17.41
CA VAL A 55 19.24 10.35 17.57
C VAL A 55 19.93 9.31 18.46
N ARG A 56 19.30 8.91 19.56
CA ARG A 56 19.85 7.86 20.43
C ARG A 56 19.97 6.52 19.73
N ALA A 57 18.98 6.12 18.93
CA ALA A 57 19.03 4.89 18.14
C ALA A 57 20.18 4.94 17.11
N ILE A 58 20.30 6.04 16.36
CA ILE A 58 21.38 6.29 15.39
C ILE A 58 22.76 6.12 16.07
N LEU A 59 22.98 6.80 17.19
CA LEU A 59 24.26 6.73 17.91
C LEU A 59 24.53 5.35 18.51
N ALA A 60 23.49 4.65 18.98
CA ALA A 60 23.61 3.30 19.53
C ALA A 60 24.03 2.27 18.47
N HIS A 61 23.61 2.46 17.22
CA HIS A 61 23.98 1.61 16.08
C HIS A 61 25.32 1.97 15.43
N GLY A 62 26.02 3.00 15.93
CA GLY A 62 27.36 3.33 15.44
C GLY A 62 27.41 4.35 14.30
N ASP A 63 26.25 4.91 13.92
CA ASP A 63 26.13 5.97 12.93
C ASP A 63 26.57 7.35 13.46
N GLN A 64 26.68 8.32 12.56
CA GLN A 64 26.97 9.71 12.87
C GLN A 64 25.72 10.56 12.65
N CYS A 65 25.54 11.61 13.47
CA CYS A 65 24.33 12.41 13.46
C CYS A 65 24.63 13.90 13.58
N THR A 66 24.00 14.73 12.77
CA THR A 66 23.76 16.13 13.10
C THR A 66 22.39 16.24 13.77
N ALA A 67 22.35 16.54 15.07
CA ALA A 67 21.13 16.78 15.83
C ALA A 67 20.76 18.27 15.75
N VAL A 68 19.60 18.58 15.16
CA VAL A 68 19.16 19.97 14.92
C VAL A 68 18.00 20.33 15.83
N GLY A 69 18.25 21.26 16.77
CA GLY A 69 17.26 21.84 17.67
C GLY A 69 16.56 23.07 17.08
N TRP A 70 15.46 23.50 17.70
CA TRP A 70 14.70 24.67 17.26
C TRP A 70 15.16 25.94 18.00
N THR A 71 15.50 26.98 17.26
CA THR A 71 16.03 28.26 17.80
C THR A 71 15.14 28.94 18.84
N HIS A 72 13.83 28.67 18.87
CA HIS A 72 12.92 29.28 19.85
C HIS A 72 12.76 28.47 21.14
N GLN A 73 13.27 27.23 21.17
CA GLN A 73 13.18 26.33 22.33
C GLN A 73 14.53 25.88 22.85
N ASN A 74 15.57 25.99 22.02
CA ASN A 74 16.90 25.49 22.34
C ASN A 74 17.93 26.62 22.22
N THR A 75 18.91 26.59 23.11
CA THR A 75 20.03 27.52 23.08
C THR A 75 21.27 26.87 22.45
N PRO A 76 22.26 27.67 21.99
CA PRO A 76 23.53 27.13 21.50
C PRO A 76 24.22 26.25 22.54
N GLU A 77 24.17 26.63 23.82
CA GLU A 77 24.78 25.89 24.93
C GLU A 77 24.13 24.52 25.10
N GLN A 78 22.79 24.46 25.07
CA GLN A 78 22.07 23.19 25.10
C GLN A 78 22.43 22.30 23.92
N MET A 79 22.55 22.86 22.71
CA MET A 79 22.97 22.06 21.55
C MET A 79 24.44 21.64 21.63
N GLN A 80 25.29 22.37 22.35
CA GLN A 80 26.66 21.98 22.60
C GLN A 80 26.77 20.75 23.51
N GLU A 81 25.78 20.50 24.38
CA GLU A 81 25.71 19.26 25.17
C GLU A 81 25.45 18.01 24.31
N TRP A 82 24.87 18.19 23.11
CA TRP A 82 24.70 17.12 22.13
C TRP A 82 25.98 16.86 21.31
N GLN A 83 26.99 17.71 21.42
CA GLN A 83 28.27 17.50 20.76
C GLN A 83 29.00 16.33 21.39
N ASP A 84 29.27 15.32 20.58
CA ASP A 84 30.14 14.19 20.90
C ASP A 84 30.89 13.79 19.63
N ARG A 85 31.84 12.85 19.72
CA ARG A 85 32.63 12.34 18.59
C ARG A 85 31.79 11.89 17.38
N ARG A 86 30.52 11.51 17.60
CA ARG A 86 29.59 11.05 16.56
C ARG A 86 28.34 11.92 16.42
N CYS A 87 28.23 13.01 17.17
CA CYS A 87 27.04 13.85 17.17
C CYS A 87 27.41 15.32 17.08
N LEU A 88 26.84 16.04 16.11
CA LEU A 88 26.99 17.48 15.89
C LEU A 88 25.69 18.19 16.25
N GLY A 89 25.69 19.00 17.30
CA GLY A 89 24.53 19.81 17.69
C GLY A 89 24.46 21.14 16.95
N LEU A 90 23.34 21.43 16.28
CA LEU A 90 23.09 22.70 15.58
C LEU A 90 21.68 23.25 15.88
N LEU A 91 21.47 24.53 15.58
CA LEU A 91 20.15 25.19 15.67
C LEU A 91 19.64 25.55 14.28
N CYS A 92 18.32 25.45 14.12
CA CYS A 92 17.63 25.86 12.89
C CYS A 92 16.21 26.33 13.21
N ASP A 93 15.72 27.27 12.40
CA ASP A 93 14.29 27.49 12.22
C ASP A 93 13.96 27.12 10.77
N VAL A 94 13.28 26.00 10.55
CA VAL A 94 13.00 25.50 9.20
C VAL A 94 12.18 26.48 8.36
N ARG A 95 11.46 27.42 8.99
CA ARG A 95 10.75 28.51 8.32
C ARG A 95 11.69 29.49 7.62
N VAL A 96 12.94 29.59 8.10
CA VAL A 96 13.98 30.47 7.57
C VAL A 96 14.97 29.64 6.75
N ARG A 97 14.83 29.72 5.42
CA ARG A 97 15.56 28.92 4.43
C ARG A 97 17.08 28.96 4.63
N GLU A 98 17.62 30.12 4.99
CA GLU A 98 19.05 30.36 5.18
C GLU A 98 19.60 29.56 6.37
N THR A 99 18.80 29.34 7.42
CA THR A 99 19.23 28.54 8.57
C THR A 99 19.26 27.04 8.24
N VAL A 100 18.39 26.59 7.33
CA VAL A 100 18.42 25.22 6.80
C VAL A 100 19.68 25.01 5.96
N ASP A 101 20.00 25.96 5.08
CA ASP A 101 21.22 25.92 4.26
C ASP A 101 22.48 25.90 5.12
N TYR A 102 22.52 26.72 6.18
CA TYR A 102 23.60 26.70 7.17
C TYR A 102 23.80 25.32 7.81
N VAL A 103 22.73 24.66 8.25
CA VAL A 103 22.81 23.31 8.84
C VAL A 103 23.36 22.29 7.85
N LEU A 104 22.87 22.31 6.61
CA LEU A 104 23.32 21.37 5.58
C LEU A 104 24.81 21.56 5.26
N LYS A 105 25.25 22.81 5.05
CA LYS A 105 26.65 23.14 4.80
C LYS A 105 27.56 22.77 5.97
N LYS A 106 27.17 23.11 7.21
CA LYS A 106 27.96 22.76 8.40
C LYS A 106 28.06 21.26 8.63
N SER A 107 26.97 20.53 8.37
CA SER A 107 26.99 19.07 8.44
C SER A 107 27.92 18.48 7.39
N LEU A 108 27.87 18.98 6.16
CA LEU A 108 28.73 18.52 5.08
C LEU A 108 30.21 18.86 5.33
N GLU A 109 30.51 20.06 5.82
CA GLU A 109 31.86 20.48 6.23
C GLU A 109 32.43 19.57 7.34
N HIS A 110 31.58 19.14 8.29
CA HIS A 110 32.01 18.33 9.43
C HIS A 110 32.16 16.84 9.07
N TRP A 111 31.20 16.27 8.35
CA TRP A 111 31.14 14.83 8.08
C TRP A 111 31.65 14.42 6.69
N GLY A 112 31.78 15.37 5.76
CA GLY A 112 32.21 15.15 4.37
C GLY A 112 31.12 14.58 3.45
N LYS A 113 30.00 14.09 4.00
CA LYS A 113 28.85 13.56 3.26
C LYS A 113 27.55 13.69 4.06
N MET A 114 26.43 13.39 3.41
CA MET A 114 25.12 13.21 4.06
C MET A 114 24.39 12.06 3.39
N ASP A 115 23.97 11.06 4.16
CA ASP A 115 23.32 9.85 3.63
C ASP A 115 21.80 9.87 3.88
N VAL A 116 21.38 10.32 5.07
CA VAL A 116 19.97 10.31 5.49
C VAL A 116 19.58 11.66 6.09
N ILE A 117 18.47 12.23 5.62
CA ILE A 117 17.87 13.44 6.17
C ILE A 117 16.50 13.09 6.74
N VAL A 118 16.34 13.35 8.03
CA VAL A 118 15.09 13.17 8.75
C VAL A 118 14.49 14.54 9.01
N ASN A 119 13.23 14.74 8.62
CA ASN A 119 12.46 15.88 9.08
C ASN A 119 11.40 15.41 10.10
N SER A 120 11.69 15.63 11.38
CA SER A 120 10.76 15.43 12.49
C SER A 120 10.22 16.76 13.04
N THR A 121 10.38 17.86 12.31
CA THR A 121 9.80 19.15 12.71
C THR A 121 8.31 19.19 12.42
N GLY A 122 7.58 19.89 13.28
CA GLY A 122 6.18 20.20 13.05
C GLY A 122 5.38 20.27 14.32
N TYR A 123 4.27 20.99 14.26
CA TYR A 123 3.36 21.16 15.36
C TYR A 123 1.94 21.34 14.82
N GLY A 124 0.94 21.16 15.69
CA GLY A 124 -0.46 21.40 15.33
C GLY A 124 -1.16 22.28 16.36
N VAL A 125 -2.21 22.97 15.93
CA VAL A 125 -3.10 23.73 16.82
C VAL A 125 -4.44 23.01 16.90
N ILE A 126 -4.85 22.67 18.12
CA ILE A 126 -6.17 22.12 18.42
C ILE A 126 -7.13 23.28 18.67
N GLY A 127 -8.11 23.42 17.78
CA GLY A 127 -9.15 24.44 17.80
C GLY A 127 -10.09 24.25 16.62
N ALA A 128 -11.34 24.74 16.72
CA ALA A 128 -12.23 24.74 15.57
C ALA A 128 -11.56 25.48 14.39
N CYS A 129 -11.88 25.09 13.16
CA CYS A 129 -11.25 25.70 11.97
C CYS A 129 -11.47 27.23 11.97
N GLU A 130 -12.67 27.66 12.35
CA GLU A 130 -13.06 29.07 12.47
C GLU A 130 -12.34 29.82 13.60
N ASP A 131 -11.88 29.12 14.64
CA ASP A 131 -11.19 29.70 15.80
C ASP A 131 -9.66 29.80 15.63
N GLN A 132 -9.12 29.28 14.52
CA GLN A 132 -7.69 29.37 14.21
C GLN A 132 -7.43 30.62 13.36
N ASP A 133 -6.61 31.52 13.89
CA ASP A 133 -6.34 32.80 13.25
C ASP A 133 -5.24 32.67 12.16
N ASP A 134 -5.09 33.71 11.33
CA ASP A 134 -4.10 33.72 10.23
C ASP A 134 -2.68 33.45 10.72
N TYR A 135 -2.34 33.85 11.95
CA TYR A 135 -1.04 33.55 12.55
C TYR A 135 -0.87 32.05 12.82
N ASP A 136 -1.89 31.36 13.35
CA ASP A 136 -1.84 29.90 13.53
C ASP A 136 -1.73 29.16 12.19
N LEU A 137 -2.52 29.59 11.20
CA LEU A 137 -2.57 28.98 9.87
C LEU A 137 -1.20 29.10 9.19
N ARG A 138 -0.67 30.32 9.08
CA ARG A 138 0.61 30.59 8.41
C ARG A 138 1.77 29.89 9.09
N ASN A 139 1.82 29.86 10.42
CA ASN A 139 2.93 29.22 11.11
C ASN A 139 2.88 27.68 10.98
N GLN A 140 1.69 27.07 11.00
CA GLN A 140 1.58 25.63 10.74
C GLN A 140 2.06 25.29 9.32
N PHE A 141 1.63 26.04 8.30
CA PHE A 141 2.11 25.83 6.93
C PHE A 141 3.61 26.14 6.77
N SER A 142 4.10 27.21 7.39
CA SER A 142 5.50 27.61 7.29
C SER A 142 6.43 26.58 7.92
N THR A 143 6.05 26.01 9.07
CA THR A 143 6.86 24.99 9.74
C THR A 143 6.69 23.62 9.08
N ASN A 144 5.45 23.14 8.96
CA ASN A 144 5.18 21.75 8.58
C ASN A 144 5.42 21.52 7.08
N PHE A 145 5.02 22.47 6.22
CA PHE A 145 5.10 22.33 4.76
C PHE A 145 6.32 23.07 4.18
N LEU A 146 6.38 24.40 4.30
CA LEU A 146 7.48 25.18 3.69
C LEU A 146 8.83 24.78 4.28
N GLY A 147 8.91 24.52 5.60
CA GLY A 147 10.12 24.02 6.23
C GLY A 147 10.59 22.68 5.66
N THR A 148 9.67 21.74 5.44
CA THR A 148 9.96 20.48 4.74
C THR A 148 10.49 20.74 3.33
N LEU A 149 9.83 21.62 2.59
CA LEU A 149 10.23 21.98 1.23
C LEU A 149 11.61 22.65 1.18
N HIS A 150 11.94 23.53 2.13
CA HIS A 150 13.26 24.14 2.25
C HIS A 150 14.35 23.10 2.44
N ILE A 151 14.14 22.16 3.37
CA ILE A 151 15.07 21.04 3.62
C ILE A 151 15.32 20.27 2.35
N ILE A 152 14.25 19.87 1.64
CA ILE A 152 14.33 19.11 0.40
C ILE A 152 15.08 19.91 -0.67
N GLN A 153 14.60 21.10 -1.02
CA GLN A 153 15.18 21.87 -2.13
C GLN A 153 16.66 22.21 -1.94
N LEU A 154 17.09 22.45 -0.70
CA LEU A 154 18.48 22.75 -0.40
C LEU A 154 19.37 21.50 -0.33
N SER A 155 18.82 20.35 0.05
CA SER A 155 19.59 19.11 0.19
C SER A 155 19.61 18.24 -1.07
N LEU A 156 18.56 18.31 -1.89
CA LEU A 156 18.36 17.45 -3.05
C LEU A 156 19.50 17.56 -4.08
N PRO A 157 20.11 18.74 -4.35
CA PRO A 157 21.29 18.82 -5.21
C PRO A 157 22.48 17.97 -4.72
N TYR A 158 22.70 17.88 -3.40
CA TYR A 158 23.77 17.05 -2.84
C TYR A 158 23.46 15.56 -3.00
N PHE A 159 22.23 15.13 -2.71
CA PHE A 159 21.81 13.74 -2.94
C PHE A 159 21.88 13.36 -4.42
N ARG A 160 21.47 14.26 -5.31
CA ARG A 160 21.56 14.05 -6.76
C ARG A 160 23.01 13.91 -7.23
N GLN A 161 23.93 14.74 -6.73
CA GLN A 161 25.36 14.62 -7.04
C GLN A 161 25.95 13.30 -6.52
N GLN A 162 25.51 12.84 -5.35
CA GLN A 162 25.94 11.56 -4.75
C GLN A 162 25.29 10.34 -5.43
N SER A 163 24.23 10.54 -6.24
CA SER A 163 23.38 9.45 -6.78
C SER A 163 22.89 8.48 -5.70
N ALA A 164 22.66 9.04 -4.51
CA ALA A 164 22.22 8.32 -3.32
C ALA A 164 21.73 9.34 -2.28
N GLY A 165 20.71 8.95 -1.52
CA GLY A 165 20.21 9.73 -0.40
C GLY A 165 18.87 9.21 0.08
N ARG A 166 18.55 9.45 1.34
CA ARG A 166 17.27 9.04 1.93
C ARG A 166 16.61 10.17 2.68
N TYR A 167 15.34 10.40 2.39
CA TYR A 167 14.47 11.28 3.17
C TYR A 167 13.54 10.46 4.04
N LEU A 168 13.53 10.72 5.34
CA LEU A 168 12.53 10.18 6.26
C LEU A 168 11.73 11.35 6.83
N ILE A 169 10.54 11.57 6.29
CA ILE A 169 9.72 12.74 6.57
C ILE A 169 8.58 12.33 7.50
N PHE A 170 8.55 12.89 8.71
CA PHE A 170 7.46 12.63 9.65
C PHE A 170 6.19 13.36 9.21
N SER A 171 5.25 12.60 8.68
CA SER A 171 3.86 13.00 8.46
C SER A 171 3.08 12.82 9.79
N SER A 172 1.91 12.22 9.72
CA SER A 172 1.02 11.84 10.82
C SER A 172 -0.10 11.01 10.21
N THR A 173 -0.85 10.26 11.03
CA THR A 173 -2.17 9.76 10.59
C THR A 173 -3.05 10.86 10.00
N ALA A 174 -2.89 12.11 10.46
CA ALA A 174 -3.58 13.28 9.97
C ALA A 174 -3.24 13.68 8.51
N GLY A 175 -2.21 13.09 7.89
CA GLY A 175 -1.92 13.26 6.47
C GLY A 175 -2.75 12.33 5.56
N SER A 176 -3.41 11.33 6.15
CA SER A 176 -4.28 10.37 5.45
C SER A 176 -5.75 10.45 5.90
N LEU A 177 -6.07 11.19 6.96
CA LEU A 177 -7.46 11.42 7.41
C LEU A 177 -7.65 12.77 8.11
N GLY A 178 -8.85 13.33 7.99
CA GLY A 178 -9.26 14.54 8.71
C GLY A 178 -9.60 14.25 10.16
N VAL A 179 -9.06 15.06 11.09
CA VAL A 179 -9.37 14.96 12.53
C VAL A 179 -10.09 16.25 12.97
N PRO A 180 -11.26 16.14 13.61
CA PRO A 180 -11.98 17.33 14.06
C PRO A 180 -11.15 18.17 15.04
N GLY A 181 -11.17 19.49 14.86
CA GLY A 181 -10.34 20.41 15.65
C GLY A 181 -8.88 20.49 15.22
N LEU A 182 -8.47 19.80 14.16
CA LEU A 182 -7.09 19.83 13.61
C LEU A 182 -7.08 20.17 12.11
N GLY A 183 -8.12 20.81 11.57
CA GLY A 183 -8.28 21.07 10.13
C GLY A 183 -7.02 21.62 9.45
N PRO A 184 -6.47 22.76 9.90
CA PRO A 184 -5.23 23.31 9.33
C PRO A 184 -4.03 22.38 9.47
N TYR A 185 -3.86 21.70 10.61
CA TYR A 185 -2.79 20.72 10.80
C TYR A 185 -2.90 19.56 9.78
N CYS A 186 -4.08 18.97 9.64
CA CYS A 186 -4.36 17.95 8.63
C CYS A 186 -4.01 18.46 7.22
N ALA A 187 -4.46 19.66 6.86
CA ALA A 187 -4.14 20.25 5.56
C ALA A 187 -2.63 20.35 5.31
N THR A 188 -1.83 20.76 6.31
CA THR A 188 -0.37 20.78 6.17
C THR A 188 0.24 19.40 5.98
N LYS A 189 -0.29 18.37 6.65
CA LYS A 189 0.23 16.99 6.52
C LYS A 189 -0.16 16.37 5.18
N TYR A 190 -1.39 16.56 4.71
CA TYR A 190 -1.79 16.21 3.34
C TYR A 190 -0.90 16.89 2.29
N ALA A 191 -0.59 18.18 2.46
CA ALA A 191 0.29 18.90 1.55
C ALA A 191 1.72 18.33 1.54
N VAL A 192 2.24 17.93 2.71
CA VAL A 192 3.53 17.25 2.81
C VAL A 192 3.48 15.88 2.11
N GLU A 193 2.46 15.07 2.32
CA GLU A 193 2.34 13.77 1.66
C GLU A 193 2.28 13.92 0.15
N GLY A 194 1.42 14.81 -0.36
CA GLY A 194 1.32 15.08 -1.80
C GLY A 194 2.62 15.60 -2.42
N LEU A 195 3.39 16.43 -1.68
CA LEU A 195 4.73 16.86 -2.10
C LEU A 195 5.69 15.68 -2.24
N ILE A 196 5.76 14.80 -1.24
CA ILE A 196 6.68 13.65 -1.25
C ILE A 196 6.26 12.62 -2.31
N GLU A 197 4.97 12.33 -2.44
CA GLU A 197 4.45 11.44 -3.46
C GLU A 197 4.79 11.91 -4.88
N SER A 198 4.56 13.18 -5.15
CA SER A 198 4.85 13.76 -6.47
C SER A 198 6.36 13.74 -6.75
N MET A 199 7.17 14.11 -5.75
CA MET A 199 8.62 14.17 -5.88
C MET A 199 9.27 12.79 -6.10
N LEU A 200 8.68 11.70 -5.61
CA LEU A 200 9.26 10.36 -5.77
C LEU A 200 9.54 9.99 -7.22
N TYR A 201 8.64 10.36 -8.14
CA TYR A 201 8.81 10.11 -9.58
C TYR A 201 10.00 10.89 -10.17
N GLU A 202 10.34 12.05 -9.60
CA GLU A 202 11.43 12.91 -10.07
C GLU A 202 12.80 12.43 -9.57
N ILE A 203 12.86 11.87 -8.35
CA ILE A 203 14.12 11.59 -7.67
C ILE A 203 14.60 10.14 -7.82
N ASP A 204 13.72 9.22 -8.25
CA ASP A 204 14.04 7.79 -8.37
C ASP A 204 15.18 7.53 -9.37
N ALA A 205 15.22 8.28 -10.47
CA ALA A 205 16.30 8.22 -11.47
C ALA A 205 17.69 8.55 -10.90
N PHE A 206 17.76 9.20 -9.73
CA PHE A 206 19.00 9.53 -9.03
C PHE A 206 19.29 8.58 -7.85
N ASN A 207 18.54 7.48 -7.73
CA ASN A 207 18.63 6.51 -6.64
C ASN A 207 18.48 7.18 -5.24
N ILE A 208 17.62 8.19 -5.17
CA ILE A 208 17.22 8.85 -3.93
C ILE A 208 15.87 8.25 -3.50
N LYS A 209 15.73 7.93 -2.22
CA LYS A 209 14.51 7.32 -1.68
C LYS A 209 13.86 8.24 -0.65
N ALA A 210 12.54 8.19 -0.53
CA ALA A 210 11.81 8.93 0.50
C ALA A 210 10.74 8.05 1.15
N THR A 211 10.58 8.20 2.47
CA THR A 211 9.52 7.55 3.26
C THR A 211 8.81 8.57 4.12
N LEU A 212 7.49 8.56 4.06
CA LEU A 212 6.58 9.22 4.98
C LEU A 212 6.41 8.34 6.23
N VAL A 213 6.82 8.84 7.39
CA VAL A 213 6.59 8.19 8.67
C VAL A 213 5.29 8.73 9.27
N GLU A 214 4.30 7.87 9.46
CA GLU A 214 2.94 8.23 9.86
C GLU A 214 2.60 7.70 11.25
N PRO A 215 3.10 8.35 12.31
CA PRO A 215 2.78 7.93 13.66
C PRO A 215 1.36 8.32 14.05
N GLY A 216 0.73 7.43 14.82
CA GLY A 216 -0.40 7.79 15.69
C GLY A 216 0.05 8.61 16.90
N HIS A 217 -0.75 8.60 17.98
CA HIS A 217 -0.37 9.27 19.22
C HIS A 217 0.82 8.56 19.87
N VAL A 218 1.97 9.24 19.92
CA VAL A 218 3.25 8.68 20.40
C VAL A 218 3.44 8.96 21.87
N ARG A 219 3.69 7.89 22.64
CA ARG A 219 4.03 7.87 24.06
C ARG A 219 5.26 8.70 24.36
N LEU A 220 5.06 9.61 25.31
CA LEU A 220 6.14 10.25 26.05
C LEU A 220 6.79 9.18 26.94
N ASP A 221 7.75 8.44 26.37
CA ASP A 221 8.52 7.42 27.09
C ASP A 221 9.49 8.06 28.12
N GLU A 222 9.74 9.38 28.01
CA GLU A 222 10.60 10.16 28.90
C GLU A 222 9.83 11.30 29.56
N PRO A 223 10.04 11.58 30.86
CA PRO A 223 9.49 12.75 31.50
C PRO A 223 10.02 14.02 30.82
N ASP A 224 9.13 14.98 30.58
CA ASP A 224 9.48 16.31 30.09
C ASP A 224 10.28 17.00 31.21
N ASP A 225 11.55 17.35 30.97
CA ASP A 225 12.37 18.11 31.95
C ASP A 225 11.79 19.52 32.23
N ASN A 226 10.65 19.86 31.62
CA ASN A 226 9.92 21.11 31.84
C ASN A 226 8.65 20.91 32.69
N ILE A 227 8.76 20.23 33.83
CA ILE A 227 7.87 20.57 34.95
C ILE A 227 8.26 21.99 35.36
N ILE A 228 7.48 22.97 34.91
CA ILE A 228 7.52 24.34 35.43
C ILE A 228 7.57 24.22 36.97
N PRO A 229 8.63 24.70 37.65
CA PRO A 229 8.68 24.67 39.09
C PRO A 229 7.42 25.33 39.62
N SER A 230 6.66 24.62 40.46
CA SER A 230 5.50 25.16 41.16
C SER A 230 5.95 26.37 41.98
N GLY A 231 5.74 27.59 41.46
CA GLY A 231 6.16 28.80 42.17
C GLY A 231 6.37 30.10 41.39
N TYR A 232 5.98 30.23 40.12
CA TYR A 232 6.04 31.55 39.46
C TYR A 232 4.80 32.41 39.83
N PRO A 233 4.97 33.60 40.44
CA PRO A 233 3.86 34.49 40.74
C PRO A 233 3.24 35.01 39.43
N ILE A 234 1.92 34.90 39.32
CA ILE A 234 1.15 35.50 38.22
C ILE A 234 1.28 37.02 38.35
N THR A 235 2.05 37.63 37.45
CA THR A 235 2.13 39.09 37.34
C THR A 235 0.85 39.60 36.66
N PRO A 236 0.06 40.49 37.29
CA PRO A 236 -1.09 41.10 36.62
C PRO A 236 -0.59 41.99 35.48
N GLY A 237 -0.92 41.66 34.24
CA GLY A 237 -0.48 42.39 33.03
C GLY A 237 0.27 41.55 32.00
N ALA A 238 0.51 40.25 32.25
CA ALA A 238 0.97 39.35 31.20
C ALA A 238 -0.10 39.22 30.10
N GLY A 239 0.33 39.29 28.84
CA GLY A 239 -0.54 39.09 27.67
C GLY A 239 -1.30 37.76 27.69
N PRO A 240 -2.08 37.45 26.64
CA PRO A 240 -2.96 36.28 26.64
C PRO A 240 -2.21 35.01 27.08
N PRO A 241 -2.84 34.15 27.92
CA PRO A 241 -2.17 33.01 28.51
C PRO A 241 -1.56 32.11 27.42
N LYS A 242 -0.29 31.72 27.60
CA LYS A 242 0.39 30.81 26.67
C LYS A 242 -0.42 29.51 26.56
N PRO A 243 -0.70 29.01 25.34
CA PRO A 243 -1.50 27.80 25.17
C PRO A 243 -0.79 26.60 25.82
N LYS A 244 -1.56 25.74 26.50
CA LYS A 244 -1.05 24.47 27.04
C LYS A 244 -0.64 23.56 25.87
N ARG A 245 0.53 22.94 25.99
CA ARG A 245 1.05 21.98 25.01
C ARG A 245 0.88 20.54 25.49
N TYR A 246 0.53 19.66 24.57
CA TYR A 246 0.45 18.21 24.76
C TYR A 246 1.18 17.56 23.60
N GLY A 247 2.38 17.04 23.84
CA GLY A 247 3.30 16.65 22.77
C GLY A 247 3.60 17.83 21.84
N HIS A 248 3.42 17.64 20.54
CA HIS A 248 3.58 18.70 19.53
C HIS A 248 2.31 19.51 19.25
N PHE A 249 1.22 19.29 20.00
CA PHE A 249 -0.03 20.04 19.83
C PHE A 249 -0.15 21.19 20.84
N SER A 250 -0.56 22.37 20.35
CA SER A 250 -0.97 23.50 21.18
C SER A 250 -2.49 23.60 21.19
N VAL A 251 -3.10 23.85 22.35
CA VAL A 251 -4.57 23.96 22.46
C VAL A 251 -4.97 25.43 22.52
N LYS A 252 -5.91 25.86 21.65
CA LYS A 252 -6.50 27.20 21.75
C LYS A 252 -7.20 27.38 23.11
N PRO A 253 -6.87 28.44 23.87
CA PRO A 253 -7.39 28.59 25.23
C PRO A 253 -8.86 29.01 25.25
N ASN A 254 -9.29 29.82 24.27
CA ASN A 254 -10.61 30.46 24.23
C ASN A 254 -11.34 30.06 22.94
N PRO A 255 -12.21 29.03 22.95
CA PRO A 255 -13.09 28.74 21.82
C PRO A 255 -14.14 29.84 21.68
N SER A 256 -14.58 30.14 20.45
CA SER A 256 -15.73 31.03 20.25
C SER A 256 -17.03 30.38 20.73
N GLU A 257 -18.07 31.20 20.95
CA GLU A 257 -19.34 30.76 21.53
C GLU A 257 -19.92 29.48 20.88
N PRO A 258 -19.96 29.33 19.53
CA PRO A 258 -20.49 28.12 18.90
C PRO A 258 -19.69 26.84 19.23
N TYR A 259 -18.38 26.96 19.48
CA TYR A 259 -17.50 25.83 19.76
C TYR A 259 -17.12 25.69 21.24
N ALA A 260 -17.64 26.56 22.11
CA ALA A 260 -17.39 26.56 23.55
C ALA A 260 -18.14 25.45 24.31
N THR A 261 -18.87 24.57 23.62
CA THR A 261 -19.59 23.45 24.22
C THR A 261 -18.66 22.27 24.51
N LEU A 262 -18.98 21.50 25.56
CA LEU A 262 -18.24 20.29 25.92
C LEU A 262 -18.25 19.25 24.78
N THR A 263 -19.33 19.17 24.00
CA THR A 263 -19.46 18.21 22.91
C THR A 263 -18.89 18.71 21.59
N SER A 264 -18.36 19.94 21.53
CA SER A 264 -17.78 20.44 20.30
C SER A 264 -16.60 19.55 19.86
N PRO A 265 -16.40 19.35 18.54
CA PRO A 265 -15.35 18.44 18.08
C PRO A 265 -13.95 18.86 18.53
N ALA A 266 -13.68 20.17 18.63
CA ALA A 266 -12.42 20.69 19.15
C ALA A 266 -12.23 20.38 20.65
N GLN A 267 -13.28 20.50 21.46
CA GLN A 267 -13.21 20.12 22.88
C GLN A 267 -13.10 18.60 23.07
N HIS A 268 -13.72 17.80 22.20
CA HIS A 268 -13.51 16.36 22.18
C HIS A 268 -12.05 16.00 21.87
N ALA A 269 -11.48 16.57 20.79
CA ALA A 269 -10.08 16.35 20.43
C ALA A 269 -9.13 16.76 21.57
N ARG A 270 -9.38 17.90 22.21
CA ARG A 270 -8.63 18.33 23.41
C ARG A 270 -8.67 17.28 24.52
N ARG A 271 -9.85 16.76 24.86
CA ARG A 271 -9.99 15.72 25.89
C ARG A 271 -9.30 14.42 25.49
N MET A 272 -9.42 14.02 24.23
CA MET A 272 -8.76 12.82 23.71
C MET A 272 -7.24 12.93 23.83
N VAL A 273 -6.66 14.06 23.42
CA VAL A 273 -5.21 14.30 23.54
C VAL A 273 -4.77 14.32 25.01
N GLN A 274 -5.55 14.94 25.90
CA GLN A 274 -5.30 14.94 27.34
C GLN A 274 -5.39 13.54 27.96
N TRP A 275 -6.40 12.76 27.58
CA TRP A 275 -6.62 11.40 28.08
C TRP A 275 -5.57 10.42 27.56
N LEU A 276 -5.15 10.59 26.31
CA LEU A 276 -4.16 9.72 25.68
C LEU A 276 -2.78 9.89 26.31
N ASN A 277 -2.43 11.04 26.91
CA ASN A 277 -1.08 11.40 27.37
C ASN A 277 -0.32 10.25 28.07
N ASP A 278 -0.89 9.64 29.12
CA ASP A 278 -0.23 8.56 29.88
C ASP A 278 -0.51 7.15 29.33
N ARG A 279 -1.34 7.05 28.29
CA ARG A 279 -1.87 5.81 27.70
C ARG A 279 -1.55 5.67 26.22
N GLN A 280 -0.59 6.45 25.71
CA GLN A 280 -0.31 6.52 24.28
C GLN A 280 0.21 5.16 23.77
N PRO A 281 -0.37 4.62 22.68
CA PRO A 281 -0.11 3.25 22.24
C PRO A 281 1.20 3.09 21.45
N VAL A 282 1.77 4.17 20.91
CA VAL A 282 2.96 4.12 20.05
C VAL A 282 4.20 4.49 20.84
N SER A 283 5.17 3.58 20.99
CA SER A 283 6.43 3.89 21.69
C SER A 283 7.39 4.68 20.79
N ALA A 284 7.95 5.77 21.32
CA ALA A 284 8.95 6.58 20.61
C ALA A 284 10.23 5.77 20.37
N VAL A 285 10.64 4.94 21.33
CA VAL A 285 11.84 4.09 21.21
C VAL A 285 11.66 3.01 20.15
N LYS A 286 10.52 2.30 20.14
CA LYS A 286 10.22 1.29 19.11
C LYS A 286 10.14 1.92 17.72
N SER A 287 9.52 3.09 17.63
CA SER A 287 9.42 3.86 16.39
C SER A 287 10.79 4.29 15.87
N ALA A 288 11.66 4.80 16.75
CA ALA A 288 13.02 5.20 16.42
C ALA A 288 13.85 4.05 15.85
N GLU A 289 13.73 2.85 16.41
CA GLU A 289 14.41 1.65 15.90
C GLU A 289 13.95 1.29 14.47
N LEU A 290 12.65 1.32 14.19
CA LEU A 290 12.13 1.05 12.85
C LEU A 290 12.54 2.14 11.84
N VAL A 291 12.58 3.40 12.27
CA VAL A 291 13.03 4.53 11.42
C VAL A 291 14.53 4.45 11.17
N TRP A 292 15.33 4.00 12.13
CA TRP A 292 16.75 3.71 11.89
C TRP A 292 16.93 2.61 10.83
N GLN A 293 16.15 1.52 10.91
CA GLN A 293 16.18 0.47 9.89
C GLN A 293 15.80 0.98 8.49
N LEU A 294 14.85 1.92 8.39
CA LEU A 294 14.50 2.55 7.10
C LEU A 294 15.68 3.26 6.44
N GLY A 295 16.57 3.88 7.23
CA GLY A 295 17.77 4.53 6.71
C GLY A 295 18.79 3.57 6.10
N HIS A 296 18.68 2.28 6.39
CA HIS A 296 19.62 1.25 5.92
C HIS A 296 18.99 0.16 5.06
N CYS A 297 17.66 0.12 4.92
CA CYS A 297 16.99 -0.87 4.08
C CYS A 297 17.14 -0.56 2.57
N SER A 298 17.20 -1.58 1.71
CA SER A 298 17.40 -1.36 0.27
C SER A 298 16.15 -0.83 -0.42
N TYR A 299 14.98 -1.34 -0.02
CA TYR A 299 13.68 -1.04 -0.64
C TYR A 299 12.70 -0.44 0.39
N PRO A 300 12.95 0.79 0.86
CA PRO A 300 12.05 1.43 1.82
C PRO A 300 10.66 1.63 1.22
N PRO A 301 9.58 1.44 2.00
CA PRO A 301 8.23 1.78 1.55
C PRO A 301 8.08 3.31 1.45
N LEU A 302 7.11 3.76 0.66
CA LEU A 302 6.70 5.17 0.65
C LEU A 302 6.07 5.56 2.00
N ARG A 303 5.31 4.68 2.66
CA ARG A 303 4.67 4.95 3.95
C ARG A 303 5.03 3.92 5.01
N LEU A 304 5.37 4.39 6.20
CA LEU A 304 5.46 3.58 7.41
C LEU A 304 4.45 4.09 8.45
N ILE A 305 3.34 3.38 8.60
CA ILE A 305 2.31 3.67 9.61
C ILE A 305 2.74 3.07 10.95
N LEU A 306 2.76 3.88 12.01
CA LEU A 306 3.18 3.44 13.34
C LEU A 306 2.02 3.53 14.33
N GLY A 307 1.57 2.36 14.81
CA GLY A 307 0.49 2.19 15.79
C GLY A 307 -0.74 1.48 15.23
N SER A 308 -1.32 0.57 16.00
CA SER A 308 -2.52 -0.19 15.57
C SER A 308 -3.71 0.73 15.26
N TYR A 309 -3.98 1.70 16.14
CA TYR A 309 -5.05 2.68 15.92
C TYR A 309 -4.84 3.53 14.66
N ALA A 310 -3.58 3.87 14.35
CA ALA A 310 -3.23 4.58 13.13
C ALA A 310 -3.56 3.74 11.89
N VAL A 311 -3.14 2.47 11.89
CA VAL A 311 -3.42 1.51 10.80
C VAL A 311 -4.92 1.33 10.60
N ASP A 312 -5.67 1.10 11.66
CA ASP A 312 -7.12 0.85 11.56
C ASP A 312 -7.86 2.12 11.11
N SER A 313 -7.51 3.28 11.64
CA SER A 313 -8.14 4.56 11.25
C SER A 313 -7.91 4.92 9.78
N ILE A 314 -6.67 4.73 9.28
CA ILE A 314 -6.36 4.95 7.87
C ILE A 314 -7.08 3.92 6.99
N ARG A 315 -7.08 2.63 7.38
CA ARG A 315 -7.80 1.57 6.65
C ARG A 315 -9.28 1.89 6.53
N ASP A 316 -9.93 2.30 7.60
CA ASP A 316 -11.36 2.61 7.59
C ASP A 316 -11.66 3.89 6.80
N ARG A 317 -10.78 4.90 6.86
CA ARG A 317 -10.91 6.08 5.98
C ARG A 317 -10.80 5.71 4.51
N LEU A 318 -9.80 4.91 4.13
CA LEU A 318 -9.63 4.47 2.74
C LEU A 318 -10.82 3.65 2.25
N ARG A 319 -11.39 2.80 3.12
CA ARG A 319 -12.63 2.07 2.82
C ARG A 319 -13.79 3.03 2.56
N SER A 320 -14.01 3.99 3.46
CA SER A 320 -15.07 5.01 3.32
C SER A 320 -14.90 5.84 2.04
N ILE A 321 -13.67 6.24 1.69
CA ILE A 321 -13.40 6.93 0.41
C ILE A 321 -13.73 6.02 -0.77
N THR A 322 -13.35 4.75 -0.71
CA THR A 322 -13.64 3.78 -1.78
C THR A 322 -15.14 3.60 -1.95
N GLU A 323 -15.88 3.42 -0.85
CA GLU A 323 -17.34 3.31 -0.85
C GLU A 323 -17.99 4.57 -1.46
N GLU A 324 -17.52 5.76 -1.08
CA GLU A 324 -17.98 7.03 -1.66
C GLU A 324 -17.70 7.08 -3.17
N ILE A 325 -16.47 6.78 -3.61
CA ILE A 325 -16.16 6.73 -5.05
C ILE A 325 -17.09 5.75 -5.76
N GLU A 326 -17.33 4.57 -5.20
CA GLU A 326 -18.20 3.56 -5.80
C GLU A 326 -19.67 3.98 -5.87
N ASP A 327 -20.16 4.73 -4.89
CA ASP A 327 -21.50 5.32 -4.89
C ASP A 327 -21.63 6.38 -5.99
N TRP A 328 -20.62 7.24 -6.18
CA TRP A 328 -20.68 8.40 -7.07
C TRP A 328 -20.07 8.17 -8.47
N LYS A 329 -19.34 7.07 -8.72
CA LYS A 329 -18.64 6.83 -10.00
C LYS A 329 -19.55 6.80 -11.22
N HIS A 330 -20.83 6.45 -11.05
CA HIS A 330 -21.80 6.44 -12.14
C HIS A 330 -22.07 7.84 -12.73
N LEU A 331 -21.69 8.90 -12.02
CA LEU A 331 -21.75 10.29 -12.48
C LEU A 331 -20.45 10.75 -13.15
N SER A 332 -19.40 9.93 -13.13
CA SER A 332 -18.17 10.20 -13.88
C SER A 332 -18.39 9.82 -15.34
N PHE A 333 -18.67 10.81 -16.18
CA PHE A 333 -18.76 10.59 -17.62
C PHE A 333 -17.36 10.23 -18.14
N PRO A 334 -17.21 9.16 -18.93
CA PRO A 334 -15.94 8.89 -19.60
C PRO A 334 -15.58 10.10 -20.47
N VAL A 335 -14.33 10.55 -20.37
CA VAL A 335 -13.77 11.48 -21.34
C VAL A 335 -13.80 10.75 -22.67
N THR A 336 -14.73 11.14 -23.55
CA THR A 336 -14.61 10.81 -24.97
C THR A 336 -13.28 11.38 -25.42
N ALA A 337 -12.34 10.50 -25.79
CA ALA A 337 -11.10 10.93 -26.40
C ALA A 337 -11.46 11.92 -27.52
N VAL A 338 -10.86 13.10 -27.48
CA VAL A 338 -10.95 14.06 -28.58
C VAL A 338 -10.14 13.43 -29.70
N ASP A 339 -10.82 12.76 -30.62
CA ASP A 339 -10.25 12.35 -31.90
C ASP A 339 -10.02 13.62 -32.72
N ASP A 340 -8.83 14.22 -32.61
CA ASP A 340 -8.28 15.08 -33.65
C ASP A 340 -7.88 14.18 -34.84
N ASP A 341 -8.88 13.62 -35.54
CA ASP A 341 -8.92 13.62 -37.00
C ASP A 341 -10.24 13.03 -37.54
N ALA A 342 -10.88 13.86 -38.36
CA ALA A 342 -11.84 13.57 -39.42
C ALA A 342 -13.19 12.91 -39.06
N THR A 343 -14.23 13.77 -39.12
CA THR A 343 -15.61 13.48 -39.57
C THR A 343 -15.89 12.01 -39.91
N SER A 344 -16.19 11.22 -38.89
CA SER A 344 -16.88 9.94 -39.10
C SER A 344 -17.75 9.62 -37.89
N GLU A 345 -19.00 9.29 -38.17
CA GLU A 345 -19.92 8.68 -37.21
C GLU A 345 -19.28 7.39 -36.67
N LYS A 346 -18.95 7.32 -35.37
CA LYS A 346 -19.03 6.08 -34.56
C LYS A 346 -18.61 6.30 -33.11
N GLY A 347 -19.49 5.87 -32.20
CA GLY A 347 -19.21 5.76 -30.77
C GLY A 347 -20.10 4.76 -30.02
N ARG A 348 -20.87 3.92 -30.71
CA ARG A 348 -21.20 2.59 -30.17
C ARG A 348 -19.94 1.76 -30.43
N ALA A 349 -19.32 1.23 -29.37
CA ALA A 349 -18.32 0.19 -29.49
C ALA A 349 -18.82 -0.83 -30.52
N ALA A 350 -18.05 -1.08 -31.57
CA ALA A 350 -18.41 -2.09 -32.55
C ALA A 350 -18.67 -3.39 -31.79
N SER A 351 -19.81 -4.04 -32.07
CA SER A 351 -20.11 -5.34 -31.49
C SER A 351 -18.88 -6.25 -31.70
N PRO A 352 -18.34 -6.89 -30.64
CA PRO A 352 -17.20 -7.79 -30.79
C PRO A 352 -17.54 -9.01 -31.64
N LEU A 353 -18.83 -9.24 -31.91
CA LEU A 353 -19.32 -10.22 -32.86
C LEU A 353 -19.39 -9.61 -34.27
N PRO A 354 -18.92 -10.33 -35.31
CA PRO A 354 -19.16 -9.99 -36.70
C PRO A 354 -20.63 -9.63 -36.95
N SER A 355 -20.88 -8.60 -37.78
CA SER A 355 -22.24 -8.10 -38.07
C SER A 355 -23.20 -9.19 -38.52
N ASP A 356 -22.68 -10.17 -39.27
CA ASP A 356 -23.46 -11.24 -39.87
C ASP A 356 -23.97 -12.23 -38.83
N LEU A 357 -23.25 -12.39 -37.71
CA LEU A 357 -23.65 -13.25 -36.59
C LEU A 357 -24.66 -12.57 -35.66
N SER A 358 -24.80 -11.24 -35.71
CA SER A 358 -25.69 -10.49 -34.82
C SER A 358 -27.16 -10.90 -34.98
N SER A 359 -27.55 -11.33 -36.19
CA SER A 359 -28.91 -11.81 -36.49
C SER A 359 -29.21 -13.21 -35.91
N LEU A 360 -28.17 -13.98 -35.54
CA LEU A 360 -28.28 -15.32 -34.98
C LEU A 360 -28.31 -15.32 -33.44
N VAL A 361 -27.98 -14.20 -32.80
CA VAL A 361 -27.95 -14.07 -31.34
C VAL A 361 -29.38 -13.96 -30.80
N GLN A 362 -29.87 -15.03 -30.19
CA GLN A 362 -31.18 -15.05 -29.54
C GLN A 362 -31.14 -14.44 -28.13
N HIS A 363 -30.00 -14.61 -27.44
CA HIS A 363 -29.82 -14.16 -26.07
C HIS A 363 -28.38 -13.67 -25.87
N HIS A 364 -28.23 -12.66 -25.02
CA HIS A 364 -26.94 -12.07 -24.68
C HIS A 364 -26.86 -11.85 -23.17
N TRP A 365 -25.80 -12.38 -22.57
CA TRP A 365 -25.45 -12.16 -21.17
C TRP A 365 -24.06 -11.57 -21.10
N SER A 366 -23.85 -10.63 -20.18
CA SER A 366 -22.54 -10.05 -19.92
C SER A 366 -22.16 -10.13 -18.45
N VAL A 367 -20.88 -10.38 -18.19
CA VAL A 367 -20.30 -10.36 -16.85
C VAL A 367 -19.09 -9.44 -16.90
N THR A 368 -19.04 -8.48 -15.99
CA THR A 368 -17.89 -7.60 -15.79
C THR A 368 -17.16 -8.07 -14.55
N ALA A 369 -15.85 -8.23 -14.66
CA ALA A 369 -15.00 -8.62 -13.53
C ALA A 369 -13.85 -7.63 -13.33
N GLY A 370 -13.59 -7.31 -12.06
CA GLY A 370 -12.40 -6.57 -11.65
C GLY A 370 -11.19 -7.50 -11.62
N VAL A 371 -10.26 -7.29 -12.55
CA VAL A 371 -9.00 -8.04 -12.68
C VAL A 371 -7.84 -7.18 -12.15
N PRO A 372 -6.96 -7.70 -11.28
CA PRO A 372 -5.76 -6.99 -10.85
C PRO A 372 -4.88 -6.55 -12.04
N SER A 373 -4.43 -5.30 -12.05
CA SER A 373 -3.64 -4.72 -13.16
C SER A 373 -2.38 -5.52 -13.49
N ARG A 374 -1.73 -6.13 -12.49
CA ARG A 374 -0.57 -7.02 -12.69
C ARG A 374 -0.83 -8.20 -13.62
N LEU A 375 -2.09 -8.64 -13.76
CA LEU A 375 -2.47 -9.74 -14.65
C LEU A 375 -2.85 -9.24 -16.06
N THR A 376 -3.11 -7.94 -16.23
CA THR A 376 -3.50 -7.34 -17.51
C THR A 376 -2.38 -6.56 -18.18
N GLN A 377 -1.41 -6.05 -17.42
CA GLN A 377 -0.32 -5.20 -17.92
C GLN A 377 0.50 -5.86 -19.04
N ASP A 378 0.89 -7.13 -18.87
CA ASP A 378 1.69 -7.89 -19.85
C ASP A 378 0.89 -9.04 -20.47
N PHE A 379 -0.45 -8.98 -20.41
CA PHE A 379 -1.32 -10.10 -20.77
C PHE A 379 -1.09 -10.58 -22.20
N SER A 380 -0.94 -9.68 -23.17
CA SER A 380 -0.72 -10.06 -24.57
C SER A 380 0.52 -10.95 -24.73
N THR A 381 1.65 -10.54 -24.14
CA THR A 381 2.91 -11.28 -24.19
C THR A 381 2.81 -12.62 -23.44
N THR A 382 2.22 -12.61 -22.24
CA THR A 382 2.02 -13.84 -21.46
C THR A 382 1.07 -14.81 -22.18
N ASN A 383 -0.01 -14.31 -22.78
CA ASN A 383 -0.98 -15.12 -23.51
C ASN A 383 -0.33 -15.77 -24.74
N ALA A 384 0.46 -15.02 -25.51
CA ALA A 384 1.18 -15.54 -26.67
C ALA A 384 2.17 -16.65 -26.27
N ALA A 385 2.92 -16.47 -25.18
CA ALA A 385 3.83 -17.49 -24.67
C ALA A 385 3.11 -18.76 -24.19
N LEU A 386 1.92 -18.62 -23.57
CA LEU A 386 1.10 -19.75 -23.16
C LEU A 386 0.45 -20.45 -24.34
N LEU A 387 0.00 -19.73 -25.37
CA LEU A 387 -0.59 -20.35 -26.57
C LEU A 387 0.46 -21.06 -27.44
N HIS A 388 1.73 -20.65 -27.36
CA HIS A 388 2.84 -21.24 -28.08
C HIS A 388 3.98 -21.61 -27.13
N PRO A 389 3.76 -22.58 -26.22
CA PRO A 389 4.75 -22.94 -25.23
C PRO A 389 5.98 -23.58 -25.90
N ASP A 390 7.16 -23.32 -25.35
CA ASP A 390 8.38 -24.03 -25.74
C ASP A 390 8.16 -25.54 -25.51
N PRO A 391 8.34 -26.42 -26.52
CA PRO A 391 8.19 -27.86 -26.34
C PRO A 391 8.99 -28.45 -25.18
N ALA A 392 10.13 -27.86 -24.81
CA ALA A 392 10.93 -28.29 -23.65
C ALA A 392 10.28 -27.95 -22.29
N SER A 393 9.37 -26.97 -22.27
CA SER A 393 8.64 -26.52 -21.08
C SER A 393 7.32 -27.26 -20.84
N VAL A 394 6.83 -28.00 -21.85
CA VAL A 394 5.56 -28.75 -21.77
C VAL A 394 5.77 -30.04 -20.98
N PRO A 395 5.04 -30.27 -19.88
CA PRO A 395 5.17 -31.51 -19.12
C PRO A 395 4.80 -32.74 -19.97
N PRO A 396 5.50 -33.88 -19.80
CA PRO A 396 5.15 -35.10 -20.53
C PRO A 396 3.79 -35.64 -20.06
N LEU A 397 2.93 -35.99 -21.00
CA LEU A 397 1.69 -36.72 -20.70
C LEU A 397 2.00 -38.07 -20.04
N SER A 398 1.16 -38.51 -19.11
CA SER A 398 1.29 -39.84 -18.52
C SER A 398 1.24 -40.92 -19.61
N LYS A 399 2.24 -41.82 -19.62
CA LYS A 399 2.35 -42.87 -20.64
C LYS A 399 1.41 -44.02 -20.31
N ASN A 400 0.48 -44.32 -21.22
CA ASN A 400 -0.36 -45.53 -21.25
C ASN A 400 -1.11 -45.84 -19.95
N GLY A 401 -2.34 -45.36 -19.82
CA GLY A 401 -3.27 -45.80 -18.80
C GLY A 401 -4.71 -45.78 -19.30
N VAL A 402 -5.46 -46.83 -18.98
CA VAL A 402 -6.92 -46.75 -18.99
C VAL A 402 -7.28 -45.63 -18.02
N HIS A 403 -7.74 -44.49 -18.53
CA HIS A 403 -8.22 -43.44 -17.64
C HIS A 403 -9.44 -43.99 -16.91
N THR A 404 -9.40 -44.04 -15.58
CA THR A 404 -10.56 -44.36 -14.77
C THR A 404 -11.59 -43.25 -14.96
N THR A 405 -12.69 -43.61 -15.61
CA THR A 405 -13.78 -42.67 -15.86
C THR A 405 -14.84 -42.76 -14.76
N THR A 406 -15.42 -41.63 -14.40
CA THR A 406 -16.57 -41.58 -13.50
C THR A 406 -17.88 -41.50 -14.30
N SER A 407 -19.01 -41.57 -13.60
CA SER A 407 -20.34 -41.52 -14.23
C SER A 407 -20.75 -40.13 -14.69
N SER A 408 -20.03 -39.07 -14.30
CA SER A 408 -20.40 -37.68 -14.56
C SER A 408 -19.20 -36.75 -14.53
N SER A 409 -19.21 -35.69 -15.33
CA SER A 409 -18.19 -34.62 -15.30
C SER A 409 -18.62 -33.39 -14.49
N GLN A 410 -19.75 -33.45 -13.77
CA GLN A 410 -20.28 -32.32 -12.99
C GLN A 410 -19.29 -31.79 -11.94
N ASP A 411 -18.56 -32.69 -11.28
CA ASP A 411 -17.57 -32.33 -10.26
C ASP A 411 -16.17 -32.09 -10.84
N LEU A 412 -16.05 -31.89 -12.17
CA LEU A 412 -14.78 -31.75 -12.88
C LEU A 412 -13.94 -33.03 -12.80
N GLU A 413 -14.59 -34.15 -13.08
CA GLU A 413 -14.00 -35.48 -13.24
C GLU A 413 -14.07 -35.93 -14.71
N LEU A 414 -13.20 -36.86 -15.09
CA LEU A 414 -13.21 -37.42 -16.43
C LEU A 414 -14.32 -38.46 -16.56
N SER A 415 -15.40 -38.14 -17.27
CA SER A 415 -16.44 -39.11 -17.62
C SER A 415 -16.07 -39.86 -18.91
N ALA A 416 -16.73 -41.00 -19.16
CA ALA A 416 -16.54 -41.76 -20.39
C ALA A 416 -16.91 -40.96 -21.65
N GLU A 417 -17.99 -40.17 -21.56
CA GLU A 417 -18.44 -39.29 -22.64
C GLU A 417 -17.41 -38.19 -22.93
N LEU A 418 -16.94 -37.49 -21.89
CA LEU A 418 -15.92 -36.45 -22.04
C LEU A 418 -14.62 -37.04 -22.59
N ASN A 419 -14.19 -38.20 -22.11
CA ASN A 419 -12.99 -38.87 -22.61
C ASN A 419 -13.10 -39.21 -24.10
N GLN A 420 -14.23 -39.78 -24.52
CA GLN A 420 -14.49 -40.10 -25.93
C GLN A 420 -14.52 -38.83 -26.80
N TRP A 421 -15.13 -37.75 -26.30
CA TRP A 421 -15.15 -36.48 -27.00
C TRP A 421 -13.74 -35.90 -27.18
N ILE A 422 -12.90 -35.95 -26.14
CA ILE A 422 -11.51 -35.50 -26.22
C ILE A 422 -10.74 -36.31 -27.27
N ASP A 423 -10.90 -37.63 -27.30
CA ASP A 423 -10.26 -38.47 -28.32
C ASP A 423 -10.68 -38.08 -29.74
N ALA A 424 -11.98 -37.87 -29.96
CA ALA A 424 -12.49 -37.42 -31.25
C ALA A 424 -11.97 -36.03 -31.64
N PHE A 425 -11.91 -35.09 -30.69
CA PHE A 425 -11.39 -33.74 -30.91
C PHE A 425 -9.88 -33.75 -31.23
N VAL A 426 -9.09 -34.57 -30.53
CA VAL A 426 -7.64 -34.70 -30.81
C VAL A 426 -7.41 -35.32 -32.19
N GLN A 427 -8.20 -36.32 -32.58
CA GLN A 427 -8.06 -36.99 -33.89
C GLN A 427 -8.54 -36.13 -35.06
N GLY A 428 -9.61 -35.35 -34.87
CA GLY A 428 -10.24 -34.55 -35.94
C GLY A 428 -9.88 -33.06 -35.96
N GLY A 429 -9.30 -32.52 -34.89
CA GLY A 429 -9.17 -31.07 -34.66
C GLY A 429 -7.94 -30.39 -35.25
N GLY A 430 -7.11 -31.09 -36.02
CA GLY A 430 -5.89 -30.51 -36.60
C GLY A 430 -4.97 -29.89 -35.54
N ARG A 431 -4.48 -28.67 -35.78
CA ARG A 431 -3.60 -27.97 -34.83
C ARG A 431 -4.30 -27.56 -33.54
N ALA A 432 -5.61 -27.35 -33.57
CA ALA A 432 -6.43 -27.06 -32.39
C ALA A 432 -6.58 -28.28 -31.46
N GLY A 433 -6.60 -29.49 -32.03
CA GLY A 433 -6.65 -30.75 -31.28
C GLY A 433 -5.37 -31.03 -30.49
N THR A 434 -4.22 -30.56 -30.98
CA THR A 434 -2.90 -30.79 -30.37
C THR A 434 -2.31 -29.56 -29.67
N GLY A 435 -2.88 -28.38 -29.90
CA GLY A 435 -2.38 -27.10 -29.38
C GLY A 435 -3.03 -26.67 -28.08
N ALA A 436 -2.56 -25.53 -27.55
CA ALA A 436 -3.05 -24.93 -26.32
C ALA A 436 -4.55 -24.69 -26.31
N VAL A 437 -5.15 -24.89 -25.14
CA VAL A 437 -6.56 -24.61 -24.86
C VAL A 437 -6.68 -23.66 -23.68
N SER A 438 -7.79 -22.93 -23.67
CA SER A 438 -8.18 -22.05 -22.58
C SER A 438 -9.51 -22.48 -22.00
N MET A 439 -9.57 -22.51 -20.67
CA MET A 439 -10.74 -22.86 -19.89
C MET A 439 -11.22 -21.60 -19.17
N PHE A 440 -12.36 -21.08 -19.60
CA PHE A 440 -13.04 -19.99 -18.92
C PHE A 440 -13.98 -20.56 -17.86
N ASN A 441 -13.73 -20.24 -16.61
CA ASN A 441 -14.50 -20.68 -15.46
C ASN A 441 -15.29 -19.51 -14.90
N LEU A 442 -16.61 -19.67 -14.81
CA LEU A 442 -17.47 -18.88 -13.94
C LEU A 442 -17.70 -19.66 -12.65
N LEU A 443 -17.56 -18.97 -11.52
CA LEU A 443 -17.59 -19.57 -10.19
C LEU A 443 -18.61 -18.84 -9.33
N ALA A 444 -19.54 -19.61 -8.75
CA ALA A 444 -20.42 -19.15 -7.69
C ALA A 444 -20.10 -19.93 -6.41
N PHE A 445 -19.75 -19.23 -5.35
CA PHE A 445 -19.37 -19.82 -4.08
C PHE A 445 -20.58 -20.05 -3.19
N ARG A 446 -20.53 -21.12 -2.39
CA ARG A 446 -21.43 -21.23 -1.24
C ARG A 446 -21.09 -20.14 -0.22
N PRO A 447 -22.08 -19.64 0.55
CA PRO A 447 -21.84 -18.63 1.57
C PRO A 447 -20.67 -19.00 2.49
N GLY A 448 -19.69 -18.11 2.62
CA GLY A 448 -18.50 -18.31 3.47
C GLY A 448 -17.42 -19.27 2.94
N MET A 449 -17.64 -19.94 1.81
CA MET A 449 -16.72 -20.99 1.32
C MET A 449 -15.62 -20.49 0.37
N LYS A 450 -15.59 -19.19 0.04
CA LYS A 450 -14.53 -18.61 -0.80
C LYS A 450 -13.13 -18.87 -0.25
N GLY A 451 -12.95 -18.77 1.07
CA GLY A 451 -11.66 -19.04 1.72
C GLY A 451 -11.17 -20.49 1.53
N GLU A 452 -12.10 -21.45 1.47
CA GLU A 452 -11.79 -22.85 1.22
C GLU A 452 -11.42 -23.08 -0.25
N TYR A 453 -12.13 -22.43 -1.19
CA TYR A 453 -11.78 -22.46 -2.61
C TYR A 453 -10.39 -21.84 -2.90
N LEU A 454 -9.98 -20.82 -2.15
CA LEU A 454 -8.63 -20.27 -2.30
C LEU A 454 -7.54 -21.29 -1.93
N LYS A 455 -7.82 -22.26 -1.05
CA LYS A 455 -6.90 -23.38 -0.78
C LYS A 455 -6.76 -24.30 -1.99
N TYR A 456 -7.85 -24.54 -2.73
CA TYR A 456 -7.80 -25.24 -4.02
C TYR A 456 -6.88 -24.49 -5.00
N GLY A 457 -7.07 -23.17 -5.16
CA GLY A 457 -6.23 -22.35 -6.05
C GLY A 457 -4.73 -22.40 -5.67
N ALA A 458 -4.43 -22.33 -4.37
CA ALA A 458 -3.05 -22.41 -3.87
C ALA A 458 -2.42 -23.81 -4.10
N ALA A 459 -3.17 -24.89 -3.88
CA ALA A 459 -2.72 -26.24 -4.15
C ALA A 459 -2.52 -26.48 -5.66
N PHE A 460 -3.42 -25.94 -6.49
CA PHE A 460 -3.31 -26.00 -7.93
C PHE A 460 -2.02 -25.30 -8.41
N ALA A 461 -1.77 -24.07 -7.96
CA ALA A 461 -0.58 -23.31 -8.35
C ALA A 461 0.74 -23.91 -7.83
N LYS A 462 0.73 -24.55 -6.65
CA LYS A 462 1.95 -25.07 -6.03
C LYS A 462 2.49 -26.33 -6.71
N SER A 463 1.62 -27.23 -7.18
CA SER A 463 2.08 -28.55 -7.63
C SER A 463 1.29 -29.19 -8.77
N ILE A 464 -0.01 -28.95 -8.87
CA ILE A 464 -0.83 -29.61 -9.91
C ILE A 464 -0.62 -28.93 -11.26
N GLY A 465 -0.65 -27.59 -11.28
CA GLY A 465 -0.45 -26.79 -12.48
C GLY A 465 0.90 -27.02 -13.14
N SER A 466 1.99 -27.11 -12.37
CA SER A 466 3.33 -27.39 -12.93
C SER A 466 3.49 -28.83 -13.44
N ARG A 467 2.80 -29.81 -12.85
CA ARG A 467 2.88 -31.22 -13.28
C ARG A 467 2.08 -31.51 -14.55
N HIS A 468 0.93 -30.87 -14.73
CA HIS A 468 0.04 -31.10 -15.87
C HIS A 468 -0.03 -29.90 -16.84
N GLY A 469 0.80 -28.86 -16.64
CA GLY A 469 0.89 -27.69 -17.51
C GLY A 469 -0.21 -26.64 -17.32
N GLY A 470 -1.10 -26.82 -16.34
CA GLY A 470 -2.18 -25.89 -16.04
C GLY A 470 -1.69 -24.56 -15.45
N ASN A 471 -2.08 -23.43 -16.04
CA ASN A 471 -1.72 -22.09 -15.51
C ASN A 471 -2.90 -21.11 -15.54
N ALA A 472 -3.06 -20.27 -14.53
CA ALA A 472 -4.08 -19.23 -14.53
C ALA A 472 -3.61 -18.02 -15.36
N LYS A 473 -4.33 -17.71 -16.45
CA LYS A 473 -4.11 -16.53 -17.27
C LYS A 473 -4.66 -15.26 -16.62
N ILE A 474 -5.94 -15.32 -16.20
CA ILE A 474 -6.68 -14.20 -15.61
C ILE A 474 -7.52 -14.72 -14.45
N VAL A 475 -7.59 -13.97 -13.35
CA VAL A 475 -8.57 -14.17 -12.28
C VAL A 475 -9.14 -12.83 -11.88
N GLY A 476 -10.46 -12.73 -11.74
CA GLY A 476 -11.13 -11.48 -11.38
C GLY A 476 -12.43 -11.70 -10.62
N ASN A 477 -12.75 -10.79 -9.69
CA ASN A 477 -14.02 -10.82 -8.98
C ASN A 477 -15.11 -10.21 -9.85
N VAL A 478 -16.28 -10.85 -9.92
CA VAL A 478 -17.43 -10.29 -10.65
C VAL A 478 -17.90 -9.02 -9.96
N THR A 479 -18.06 -7.94 -10.73
CA THR A 479 -18.49 -6.62 -10.25
C THR A 479 -19.84 -6.21 -10.83
N ALA A 480 -20.21 -6.72 -12.02
CA ALA A 480 -21.52 -6.49 -12.62
C ALA A 480 -21.96 -7.69 -13.46
N VAL A 481 -23.27 -7.90 -13.53
CA VAL A 481 -23.91 -8.86 -14.44
C VAL A 481 -24.96 -8.10 -15.25
N ASN A 482 -24.93 -8.24 -16.58
CA ASN A 482 -25.79 -7.51 -17.52
C ASN A 482 -25.77 -5.99 -17.30
N GLY A 483 -24.59 -5.45 -16.95
CA GLY A 483 -24.40 -4.02 -16.68
C GLY A 483 -24.94 -3.53 -15.33
N GLN A 484 -25.56 -4.39 -14.53
CA GLN A 484 -26.00 -4.07 -13.17
C GLN A 484 -24.94 -4.47 -12.15
N GLY A 485 -24.53 -3.52 -11.30
CA GLY A 485 -23.53 -3.75 -10.27
C GLY A 485 -24.01 -4.75 -9.21
N VAL A 486 -23.13 -5.66 -8.80
CA VAL A 486 -23.39 -6.64 -7.74
C VAL A 486 -23.16 -5.95 -6.38
N ARG A 487 -24.21 -5.75 -5.57
CA ARG A 487 -24.11 -5.06 -4.25
C ARG A 487 -23.43 -5.96 -3.21
N GLY A 488 -22.55 -5.36 -2.41
CA GLY A 488 -21.62 -6.02 -1.47
C GLY A 488 -22.20 -6.80 -0.27
N SER A 489 -23.48 -7.18 -0.25
CA SER A 489 -24.10 -7.97 0.82
C SER A 489 -24.42 -9.42 0.44
N GLU A 490 -24.14 -9.84 -0.79
CA GLU A 490 -24.38 -11.22 -1.26
C GLU A 490 -23.07 -11.98 -1.46
N LYS A 491 -22.18 -12.03 -0.45
CA LYS A 491 -21.15 -13.08 -0.39
C LYS A 491 -21.84 -14.42 -0.09
N GLY A 492 -22.52 -14.95 -1.11
CA GLY A 492 -23.38 -16.14 -1.06
C GLY A 492 -24.77 -16.01 -1.71
N GLY A 493 -25.09 -14.94 -2.45
CA GLY A 493 -26.38 -14.79 -3.16
C GLY A 493 -26.34 -15.34 -4.59
N ASP A 494 -27.49 -15.44 -5.27
CA ASP A 494 -27.79 -16.25 -6.49
C ASP A 494 -26.96 -15.94 -7.77
N GLY A 495 -25.94 -15.08 -7.72
CA GLY A 495 -25.10 -14.68 -8.86
C GLY A 495 -23.73 -15.36 -8.96
N TRP A 496 -22.96 -14.98 -9.99
CA TRP A 496 -21.55 -15.37 -10.17
C TRP A 496 -20.63 -14.48 -9.32
N ASP A 497 -19.64 -15.08 -8.65
CA ASP A 497 -18.71 -14.37 -7.75
C ASP A 497 -17.35 -14.08 -8.40
N GLU A 498 -16.84 -14.99 -9.22
CA GLU A 498 -15.48 -14.93 -9.74
C GLU A 498 -15.39 -15.50 -11.16
N ILE A 499 -14.49 -14.94 -11.95
CA ILE A 499 -14.07 -15.49 -13.24
C ILE A 499 -12.62 -15.95 -13.15
N ALA A 500 -12.30 -17.05 -13.82
CA ALA A 500 -10.93 -17.49 -14.00
C ALA A 500 -10.72 -18.02 -15.42
N LEU A 501 -9.72 -17.49 -16.13
CA LEU A 501 -9.27 -18.02 -17.41
C LEU A 501 -8.00 -18.82 -17.16
N ALA A 502 -8.04 -20.12 -17.40
CA ALA A 502 -6.89 -21.02 -17.24
C ALA A 502 -6.40 -21.53 -18.60
N HIS A 503 -5.12 -21.83 -18.67
CA HIS A 503 -4.41 -22.36 -19.81
C HIS A 503 -4.05 -23.83 -19.57
N TYR A 504 -4.10 -24.65 -20.62
CA TYR A 504 -3.40 -25.94 -20.69
C TYR A 504 -2.66 -26.07 -22.02
N PRO A 505 -1.49 -26.76 -22.06
CA PRO A 505 -0.70 -26.89 -23.29
C PRO A 505 -1.43 -27.67 -24.39
N SER A 506 -2.36 -28.55 -24.00
CA SER A 506 -3.37 -29.11 -24.90
C SER A 506 -4.55 -29.70 -24.11
N ILE A 507 -5.62 -30.06 -24.82
CA ILE A 507 -6.77 -30.76 -24.22
C ILE A 507 -6.37 -32.11 -23.60
N ALA A 508 -5.33 -32.76 -24.11
CA ALA A 508 -4.81 -34.00 -23.56
C ALA A 508 -4.17 -33.80 -22.17
N HIS A 509 -3.52 -32.65 -21.95
CA HIS A 509 -2.97 -32.28 -20.64
C HIS A 509 -4.08 -31.97 -19.63
N PHE A 510 -5.16 -31.34 -20.10
CA PHE A 510 -6.36 -31.16 -19.27
C PHE A 510 -6.98 -32.51 -18.89
N ARG A 511 -7.13 -33.44 -19.84
CA ARG A 511 -7.60 -34.82 -19.56
C ARG A 511 -6.72 -35.52 -18.52
N ASP A 512 -5.40 -35.44 -18.70
CA ASP A 512 -4.42 -36.06 -17.80
C ASP A 512 -4.62 -35.59 -16.36
N MET A 513 -4.77 -34.27 -16.18
CA MET A 513 -5.09 -33.64 -14.91
C MET A 513 -6.42 -34.13 -14.32
N LEU A 514 -7.50 -34.21 -15.12
CA LEU A 514 -8.79 -34.72 -14.66
C LEU A 514 -8.73 -36.18 -14.19
N SER A 515 -7.85 -36.99 -14.77
CA SER A 515 -7.67 -38.39 -14.38
C SER A 515 -6.69 -38.60 -13.22
N SER A 516 -6.05 -37.53 -12.72
CA SER A 516 -5.00 -37.62 -11.73
C SER A 516 -5.54 -37.66 -10.30
N GLU A 517 -5.07 -38.63 -9.50
CA GLU A 517 -5.48 -38.80 -8.10
C GLU A 517 -5.14 -37.57 -7.24
N ASP A 518 -3.98 -36.96 -7.48
CA ASP A 518 -3.52 -35.80 -6.71
C ASP A 518 -4.36 -34.54 -6.96
N TYR A 519 -4.88 -34.39 -8.17
CA TYR A 519 -5.86 -33.37 -8.50
C TYR A 519 -7.20 -33.68 -7.85
N GLN A 520 -7.70 -34.91 -8.00
CA GLN A 520 -9.03 -35.26 -7.51
C GLN A 520 -9.13 -35.17 -5.99
N GLU A 521 -8.07 -35.52 -5.25
CA GLU A 521 -8.03 -35.31 -3.79
C GLU A 521 -8.24 -33.84 -3.42
N VAL A 522 -7.54 -32.92 -4.09
CA VAL A 522 -7.64 -31.48 -3.85
C VAL A 522 -8.99 -30.93 -4.32
N ASN A 523 -9.49 -31.41 -5.46
CA ASN A 523 -10.78 -31.02 -6.03
C ASN A 523 -11.93 -31.36 -5.08
N HIS A 524 -12.03 -32.62 -4.62
CA HIS A 524 -13.08 -33.04 -3.69
C HIS A 524 -12.98 -32.32 -2.35
N LYS A 525 -11.76 -32.15 -1.84
CA LYS A 525 -11.54 -31.58 -0.50
C LYS A 525 -11.83 -30.09 -0.42
N HIS A 526 -11.46 -29.32 -1.45
CA HIS A 526 -11.41 -27.86 -1.37
C HIS A 526 -12.28 -27.15 -2.41
N ARG A 527 -12.62 -27.78 -3.53
CA ARG A 527 -13.37 -27.16 -4.63
C ARG A 527 -14.84 -27.54 -4.65
N VAL A 528 -15.15 -28.83 -4.75
CA VAL A 528 -16.53 -29.34 -4.95
C VAL A 528 -17.47 -28.83 -3.85
N GLY A 529 -17.08 -28.99 -2.58
CA GLY A 529 -17.88 -28.53 -1.45
C GLY A 529 -17.98 -27.00 -1.32
N SER A 530 -17.11 -26.25 -1.99
CA SER A 530 -17.04 -24.79 -1.88
C SER A 530 -17.88 -24.06 -2.92
N LEU A 531 -18.18 -24.72 -4.04
CA LEU A 531 -18.95 -24.13 -5.14
C LEU A 531 -20.44 -24.42 -4.97
N ARG A 532 -21.26 -23.39 -5.19
CA ARG A 532 -22.70 -23.55 -5.41
C ARG A 532 -22.94 -23.94 -6.86
N ASP A 533 -22.30 -23.23 -7.79
CA ASP A 533 -22.42 -23.43 -9.22
C ASP A 533 -21.11 -23.11 -9.93
N THR A 534 -20.88 -23.73 -11.08
CA THR A 534 -19.73 -23.46 -11.94
C THR A 534 -20.06 -23.72 -13.40
N CYS A 535 -19.66 -22.79 -14.27
CA CYS A 535 -19.72 -22.99 -15.71
C CYS A 535 -18.30 -22.96 -16.27
N ILE A 536 -17.95 -23.97 -17.05
CA ILE A 536 -16.63 -24.09 -17.67
C ILE A 536 -16.82 -24.13 -19.17
N LEU A 537 -16.21 -23.17 -19.86
CA LEU A 537 -16.21 -23.08 -21.31
C LEU A 537 -14.78 -23.29 -21.81
N MET A 538 -14.60 -24.28 -22.66
CA MET A 538 -13.33 -24.54 -23.33
C MET A 538 -13.31 -23.81 -24.67
N THR A 539 -12.18 -23.19 -25.00
CA THR A 539 -11.90 -22.68 -26.33
C THR A 539 -10.47 -22.98 -26.75
N SER A 540 -10.25 -23.17 -28.05
CA SER A 540 -8.91 -23.19 -28.64
C SER A 540 -8.70 -21.86 -29.37
N GLU A 541 -7.91 -20.98 -28.75
CA GLU A 541 -7.55 -19.68 -29.35
C GLU A 541 -6.72 -19.88 -30.63
N ILE A 542 -5.97 -20.99 -30.73
CA ILE A 542 -5.15 -21.36 -31.90
C ILE A 542 -6.03 -21.62 -33.14
N ALA A 543 -7.19 -22.26 -32.97
CA ALA A 543 -8.11 -22.48 -34.08
C ALA A 543 -8.57 -21.15 -34.71
N ILE A 544 -8.79 -20.14 -33.86
CA ILE A 544 -9.20 -18.81 -34.30
C ILE A 544 -8.04 -18.10 -35.02
N GLU A 545 -6.82 -18.20 -34.50
CA GLU A 545 -5.62 -17.66 -35.16
C GLU A 545 -5.43 -18.24 -36.57
N GLU A 546 -5.65 -19.54 -36.77
CA GLU A 546 -5.55 -20.17 -38.09
C GLU A 546 -6.65 -19.68 -39.05
N VAL A 547 -7.88 -19.55 -38.56
CA VAL A 547 -9.00 -19.01 -39.34
C VAL A 547 -8.74 -17.55 -39.75
N LEU A 548 -8.20 -16.74 -38.84
CA LEU A 548 -7.83 -15.35 -39.11
C LEU A 548 -6.64 -15.24 -40.08
N ALA A 549 -5.61 -16.07 -39.91
CA ALA A 549 -4.40 -16.07 -40.74
C ALA A 549 -4.66 -16.55 -42.18
N THR A 550 -5.63 -17.46 -42.38
CA THR A 550 -5.98 -17.98 -43.71
C THR A 550 -7.01 -17.13 -44.45
N GLY A 551 -7.56 -16.09 -43.82
CA GLY A 551 -8.59 -15.21 -44.40
C GLY A 551 -9.90 -15.92 -44.78
N ARG A 552 -10.07 -17.18 -44.39
CA ARG A 552 -11.25 -18.01 -44.65
C ARG A 552 -11.99 -18.25 -43.35
N ALA A 553 -12.60 -17.21 -42.81
CA ALA A 553 -13.71 -17.37 -41.89
C ALA A 553 -14.92 -17.87 -42.70
N ARG A 554 -15.02 -19.19 -42.91
CA ARG A 554 -16.30 -19.86 -43.13
C ARG A 554 -16.60 -20.65 -41.87
N LEU A 555 -17.43 -20.07 -41.01
CA LEU A 555 -18.22 -20.81 -40.03
C LEU A 555 -19.39 -21.48 -40.76
#